data_AF-A0A1F4UIC7-F1
#
_entry.id   AF-A0A1F4UIC7-F1
#
_cell.length_a   1.000
_cell.length_b   1.000
_cell.length_c   1.000
_cell.angle_alpha   90.00
_cell.angle_beta   90.00
_cell.angle_gamma   90.00
#
_symmetry.space_group_name_H-M   'P 1'
#
loop_
_entity.id
_entity.type
_entity.pdbx_description
1 polymer ?
#
loop_
_entity_poly.entity_id
_entity_poly.type
_entity_poly.pdbx_seq_one_letter_code
_entity_poly.pdbx_strand_id
1 'polypeptide(L)'
;MTSEQSTVNSKISVSKEKILSSIQYATGWTLLFLFGYGFVLPIFGADVTGLPWLYPALMLAFFTHAALGVRSTTLRYHLWRSWLDWVFLAVWGIACAVFIKVLYF
;
A
#
# COMPACT_ATOMS: atom_id res chain seq x y z
N MET A 1 -33.89 4.91 19.29
CA MET A 1 -33.28 4.29 18.09
C MET A 1 -31.93 4.90 17.67
N THR A 2 -31.39 5.91 18.37
CA THR A 2 -30.18 6.64 17.93
C THR A 2 -28.87 6.24 18.63
N SER A 3 -28.90 5.59 19.80
CA SER A 3 -27.70 5.23 20.58
C SER A 3 -27.02 3.93 20.12
N GLU A 4 -27.79 2.89 19.77
CA GLU A 4 -27.24 1.62 19.25
C GLU A 4 -26.60 1.80 17.87
N GLN A 5 -27.20 2.63 17.00
CA GLN A 5 -26.67 2.85 15.66
C GLN A 5 -25.36 3.66 15.68
N SER A 6 -25.22 4.58 16.64
CA SER A 6 -23.96 5.31 16.90
C SER A 6 -22.85 4.39 17.42
N THR A 7 -23.16 3.47 18.34
CA THR A 7 -22.18 2.51 18.89
C THR A 7 -21.78 1.41 17.89
N VAL A 8 -22.66 1.02 16.98
CA VAL A 8 -22.31 0.10 15.88
C VAL A 8 -21.38 0.78 14.86
N ASN A 9 -21.68 2.03 14.48
CA ASN A 9 -20.86 2.78 13.54
C ASN A 9 -19.46 3.11 14.08
N SER A 10 -19.34 3.37 15.39
CA SER A 10 -18.03 3.58 16.02
C SER A 10 -17.19 2.30 16.08
N LYS A 11 -17.80 1.14 16.36
CA LYS A 11 -17.07 -0.16 16.33
C LYS A 11 -16.56 -0.50 14.92
N ILE A 12 -17.36 -0.23 13.88
CA ILE A 12 -16.97 -0.51 12.49
C ILE A 12 -15.81 0.39 12.05
N SER A 13 -15.83 1.67 12.39
CA SER A 13 -14.75 2.60 12.04
C SER A 13 -13.43 2.22 12.73
N VAL A 14 -13.44 1.91 14.02
CA VAL A 14 -12.25 1.46 14.77
C VAL A 14 -11.65 0.18 14.18
N SER A 15 -12.48 -0.79 13.77
CA SER A 15 -12.01 -2.04 13.15
C SER A 15 -11.32 -1.78 11.80
N LYS A 16 -11.90 -0.92 10.96
CA LYS A 16 -11.32 -0.55 9.66
C LYS A 16 -9.97 0.15 9.81
N GLU A 17 -9.84 1.08 10.73
CA GLU A 17 -8.58 1.78 11.00
C GLU A 17 -7.49 0.83 11.48
N LYS A 18 -7.85 -0.14 12.33
CA LYS A 18 -6.91 -1.18 12.79
C LYS A 18 -6.41 -2.05 11.64
N ILE A 19 -7.29 -2.44 10.72
CA ILE A 19 -6.92 -3.21 9.53
C ILE A 19 -6.00 -2.40 8.62
N LEU A 20 -6.34 -1.14 8.34
CA LEU A 20 -5.54 -0.27 7.48
C LEU A 20 -4.15 0.00 8.06
N SER A 21 -4.07 0.23 9.37
CA SER A 21 -2.79 0.38 10.08
C SER A 21 -1.94 -0.89 10.01
N SER A 22 -2.58 -2.07 10.18
CA SER A 22 -1.91 -3.36 10.04
C SER A 22 -1.35 -3.57 8.63
N ILE A 23 -2.13 -3.24 7.59
CA ILE A 23 -1.68 -3.33 6.19
C ILE A 23 -0.52 -2.37 5.93
N GLN A 24 -0.59 -1.14 6.45
CA GLN A 24 0.51 -0.18 6.31
C GLN A 24 1.80 -0.68 6.98
N TYR A 25 1.68 -1.31 8.16
CA TYR A 25 2.81 -1.93 8.85
C TYR A 25 3.40 -3.10 8.05
N ALA A 26 2.56 -4.01 7.58
CA ALA A 26 2.98 -5.15 6.77
C ALA A 26 3.68 -4.71 5.48
N THR A 27 3.09 -3.77 4.74
CA THR A 27 3.68 -3.23 3.50
C THR A 27 4.99 -2.50 3.75
N GLY A 28 5.16 -1.84 4.89
CA GLY A 28 6.42 -1.22 5.30
C GLY A 28 7.53 -2.26 5.49
N TRP A 29 7.25 -3.35 6.19
CA TRP A 29 8.20 -4.47 6.33
C TRP A 29 8.50 -5.14 4.99
N THR A 30 7.48 -5.41 4.18
CA THR A 30 7.65 -5.98 2.85
C THR A 30 8.56 -5.11 1.99
N LEU A 31 8.40 -3.78 2.02
CA LEU A 31 9.29 -2.86 1.33
C LEU A 31 10.72 -2.92 1.85
N LEU A 32 10.91 -2.96 3.17
CA LEU A 32 12.24 -3.07 3.76
C LEU A 32 12.99 -4.32 3.25
N PHE A 33 12.31 -5.47 3.26
CA PHE A 33 12.90 -6.72 2.79
C PHE A 33 13.11 -6.76 1.28
N LEU A 34 12.12 -6.32 0.49
CA LEU A 34 12.24 -6.29 -0.97
C LEU A 34 13.29 -5.30 -1.44
N PHE A 35 13.42 -4.15 -0.76
CA PHE A 35 14.46 -3.17 -1.04
C PHE A 35 15.84 -3.71 -0.65
N GLY A 36 15.97 -4.31 0.54
CA GLY A 36 17.20 -4.97 0.96
C GLY A 36 17.64 -6.06 -0.02
N TYR A 37 16.69 -6.88 -0.47
CA TYR A 37 16.94 -7.93 -1.44
C TYR A 37 17.30 -7.39 -2.82
N GLY A 38 16.51 -6.46 -3.37
CA GLY A 38 16.67 -6.00 -4.75
C GLY A 38 17.75 -4.94 -4.97
N PHE A 39 18.07 -4.13 -3.95
CA PHE A 39 18.98 -2.99 -4.10
C PHE A 39 20.21 -3.05 -3.20
N VAL A 40 20.11 -3.61 -1.99
CA VAL A 40 21.26 -3.65 -1.05
C VAL A 40 22.15 -4.86 -1.32
N LEU A 41 21.59 -6.06 -1.47
CA LEU A 41 22.32 -7.29 -1.78
C LEU A 41 23.21 -7.22 -3.06
N PRO A 42 22.77 -6.63 -4.19
CA PRO A 42 23.62 -6.50 -5.37
C PRO A 42 24.89 -5.65 -5.15
N ILE A 43 24.87 -4.71 -4.19
CA ILE A 43 26.06 -3.92 -3.84
C ILE A 43 27.20 -4.83 -3.33
N PHE A 44 26.86 -5.96 -2.72
CA PHE A 44 27.80 -6.95 -2.21
C PHE A 44 28.16 -8.04 -3.25
N GLY A 45 27.79 -7.85 -4.52
CA GLY A 45 28.07 -8.79 -5.60
C GLY A 45 27.12 -9.99 -5.68
N ALA A 46 25.99 -9.95 -4.97
CA ALA A 46 24.96 -10.98 -5.09
C ALA A 46 24.07 -10.71 -6.31
N ASP A 47 24.02 -11.64 -7.27
CA ASP A 47 23.11 -11.53 -8.40
C ASP A 47 21.69 -11.93 -8.00
N VAL A 48 20.87 -10.93 -7.69
CA VAL A 48 19.47 -11.05 -7.22
C VAL A 48 18.46 -10.77 -8.33
N THR A 49 18.93 -10.55 -9.56
CA THR A 49 18.08 -10.13 -10.70
C THR A 49 17.18 -11.25 -11.25
N GLY A 50 17.23 -12.46 -10.69
CA GLY A 50 16.52 -13.64 -11.21
C GLY A 50 15.03 -13.80 -10.84
N LEU A 51 14.46 -12.92 -10.00
CA LEU A 51 13.06 -13.07 -9.55
C LEU A 51 12.12 -12.13 -10.33
N PRO A 52 11.33 -12.64 -11.30
CA PRO A 52 10.46 -11.82 -12.13
C PRO A 52 9.40 -11.05 -11.33
N TRP A 53 9.04 -11.55 -10.15
CA TRP A 53 8.07 -10.92 -9.25
C TRP A 53 8.65 -9.89 -8.29
N LEU A 54 9.98 -9.70 -8.23
CA LEU A 54 10.64 -8.76 -7.32
C LEU A 54 10.13 -7.33 -7.53
N TYR A 55 10.23 -6.82 -8.76
CA TYR A 55 9.79 -5.47 -9.10
C TYR A 55 8.26 -5.26 -8.98
N PRO A 56 7.41 -6.20 -9.45
CA PRO A 56 5.96 -6.12 -9.21
C PRO A 56 5.60 -6.06 -7.73
N ALA A 57 6.20 -6.92 -6.90
CA ALA A 57 5.94 -6.94 -5.46
C ALA A 57 6.39 -5.63 -4.80
N LEU A 58 7.54 -5.09 -5.24
CA LEU A 58 8.09 -3.85 -4.71
C LEU A 58 7.20 -2.65 -5.07
N MET A 59 6.71 -2.59 -6.31
CA MET A 59 5.76 -1.56 -6.76
C MET A 59 4.42 -1.67 -6.02
N LEU A 60 3.85 -2.88 -5.92
CA LEU A 60 2.58 -3.08 -5.24
C LEU A 60 2.68 -2.71 -3.75
N ALA A 61 3.75 -3.14 -3.07
CA ALA A 61 4.00 -2.76 -1.69
C ALA A 61 4.23 -1.25 -1.55
N PHE A 62 4.99 -0.62 -2.47
CA PHE A 62 5.29 0.80 -2.46
C PHE A 62 4.04 1.65 -2.61
N PHE A 63 3.24 1.41 -3.66
CA PHE A 63 2.02 2.19 -3.89
C PHE A 63 0.99 1.97 -2.79
N THR A 64 0.83 0.74 -2.29
CA THR A 64 -0.09 0.45 -1.18
C THR A 64 0.35 1.19 0.09
N HIS A 65 1.65 1.14 0.42
CA HIS A 65 2.20 1.84 1.58
C HIS A 65 2.07 3.36 1.45
N ALA A 66 2.39 3.92 0.29
CA ALA A 66 2.30 5.34 0.00
C ALA A 66 0.84 5.83 0.06
N ALA A 67 -0.11 5.10 -0.52
CA ALA A 67 -1.53 5.46 -0.49
C ALA A 67 -2.07 5.50 0.95
N LEU A 68 -1.77 4.48 1.76
CA LEU A 68 -2.17 4.44 3.18
C LEU A 68 -1.47 5.53 4.01
N GLY A 69 -0.18 5.79 3.74
CA GLY A 69 0.59 6.84 4.39
C GLY A 69 0.06 8.25 4.08
N VAL A 70 -0.22 8.54 2.80
CA VAL A 70 -0.80 9.82 2.39
C VAL A 70 -2.19 9.98 2.98
N ARG A 71 -3.04 8.95 2.92
CA ARG A 71 -4.40 9.00 3.50
C ARG A 71 -4.39 9.22 5.01
N SER A 72 -3.56 8.50 5.75
CA SER A 72 -3.47 8.69 7.21
C SER A 72 -2.96 10.08 7.58
N THR A 73 -1.96 10.59 6.86
CA THR A 73 -1.37 11.91 7.10
C THR A 73 -2.37 13.03 6.77
N THR A 74 -3.01 12.96 5.61
CA THR A 74 -3.98 13.98 5.16
C THR A 74 -5.26 13.98 5.99
N LEU A 75 -5.74 12.83 6.48
CA LEU A 75 -6.83 12.77 7.46
C LEU A 75 -6.44 13.48 8.76
N ARG A 76 -5.20 13.30 9.23
CA ARG A 76 -4.67 14.00 10.43
C ARG A 76 -4.66 15.52 10.27
N TYR A 77 -4.40 16.01 9.06
CA TYR A 77 -4.39 17.44 8.74
C TYR A 77 -5.72 17.98 8.20
N HIS A 78 -6.79 17.19 8.19
CA HIS A 78 -8.11 17.55 7.62
C HIS A 78 -8.07 18.02 6.15
N LEU A 79 -7.06 17.58 5.39
CA LEU A 79 -6.88 17.92 3.97
C LEU A 79 -7.47 16.86 3.02
N TRP A 80 -7.90 15.71 3.57
CA TRP A 80 -8.37 14.60 2.76
C TRP A 80 -9.70 14.91 2.05
N ARG A 81 -9.78 14.55 0.78
CA ARG A 81 -11.00 14.62 -0.03
C ARG A 81 -11.30 13.24 -0.61
N SER A 82 -12.55 12.79 -0.52
CA SER A 82 -12.94 11.44 -0.97
C SER A 82 -12.69 11.15 -2.45
N TRP A 83 -12.59 12.18 -3.32
CA TRP A 83 -12.20 11.99 -4.72
C TRP A 83 -10.75 11.50 -4.89
N LEU A 84 -9.87 11.77 -3.92
CA LEU A 84 -8.47 11.34 -3.97
C LEU A 84 -8.36 9.82 -3.80
N ASP A 85 -9.25 9.19 -3.04
CA ASP A 85 -9.31 7.73 -2.93
C ASP A 85 -9.49 7.10 -4.33
N TRP A 86 -10.33 7.68 -5.19
CA TRP A 86 -10.56 7.21 -6.56
C TRP A 86 -9.36 7.44 -7.47
N VAL A 87 -8.72 8.61 -7.37
CA VAL A 87 -7.50 8.91 -8.14
C VAL A 87 -6.38 7.95 -7.76
N PHE A 88 -6.18 7.69 -6.46
CA PHE A 88 -5.20 6.72 -5.98
C PHE A 88 -5.52 5.31 -6.46
N LEU A 89 -6.79 4.88 -6.42
CA LEU A 89 -7.20 3.58 -6.89
C LEU A 89 -6.96 3.42 -8.40
N ALA A 90 -7.23 4.46 -9.19
CA ALA A 90 -6.99 4.46 -10.63
C ALA A 90 -5.49 4.39 -10.95
N VAL A 91 -4.66 5.21 -10.30
CA VAL A 91 -3.20 5.18 -10.47
C VAL A 91 -2.62 3.83 -10.06
N TRP A 92 -3.08 3.28 -8.93
CA TRP A 92 -2.69 1.95 -8.47
C TRP A 92 -3.11 0.86 -9.46
N GLY A 93 -4.34 0.90 -9.95
CA GLY A 93 -4.85 -0.06 -10.93
C GLY A 93 -4.12 0.00 -12.27
N ILE A 94 -3.79 1.21 -12.76
CA ILE A 94 -2.98 1.40 -13.97
C ILE A 94 -1.57 0.85 -13.77
N ALA A 95 -0.94 1.15 -12.63
CA ALA A 95 0.39 0.61 -12.31
C ALA A 95 0.40 -0.92 -12.30
N CYS A 96 -0.62 -1.55 -11.69
CA CYS A 96 -0.81 -3.00 -11.72
C CYS A 96 -1.03 -3.53 -13.14
N ALA A 97 -1.87 -2.89 -13.95
CA ALA A 97 -2.19 -3.33 -15.32
C ALA A 97 -0.98 -3.23 -16.26
N VAL A 98 -0.22 -2.13 -16.19
CA VAL A 98 1.03 -1.95 -16.94
C VAL A 98 2.04 -3.03 -16.54
N PHE A 99 2.15 -3.34 -15.25
CA PHE A 99 3.06 -4.38 -14.77
C PHE A 99 2.67 -5.79 -15.22
N ILE A 100 1.38 -6.14 -15.16
CA ILE A 100 0.89 -7.41 -15.70
C ILE A 100 1.25 -7.49 -17.19
N LYS A 101 1.04 -6.41 -17.94
CA LYS A 101 1.42 -6.40 -19.36
C LYS A 101 2.92 -6.67 -19.57
N VAL A 102 3.80 -6.00 -18.82
CA VAL A 102 5.26 -6.16 -18.96
C VAL A 102 5.77 -7.54 -18.51
N LEU A 103 5.07 -8.22 -17.62
CA LEU A 103 5.49 -9.52 -17.09
C LEU A 103 5.02 -10.70 -17.95
N TYR A 104 3.93 -10.53 -18.70
CA TYR A 104 3.29 -11.58 -19.49
C TYR A 104 3.41 -11.40 -21.03
N PHE A 105 3.97 -10.27 -21.51
CA PHE A 105 4.24 -9.98 -22.93
C PHE A 105 5.66 -9.47 -23.12
#